data_AF-A0A938GGQ5-F1
#
_entry.id   AF-A0A938GGQ5-F1
#
_cell.length_a   1.000
_cell.length_b   1.000
_cell.length_c   1.000
_cell.angle_alpha   90.00
_cell.angle_beta   90.00
_cell.angle_gamma   90.00
#
_symmetry.space_group_name_H-M   'P 1'
#
loop_
_entity.id
_entity.type
_entity.pdbx_description
1 polymer ?
#
loop_
_entity_poly.entity_id
_entity_poly.type
_entity_poly.pdbx_seq_one_letter_code
_entity_poly.pdbx_strand_id
1 'polypeptide(L)'
;MKTTKRKVLVILSNRLNRLQKVRFVELDCDDKGNIFKETPLRAQPRKPIYAEVWENDDGKTSISSCTRFKRKYGHPLQKPKA
;
A
#
# COMPACT_ATOMS: atom_id res chain seq x y z
N MET A 1 -5.37 -12.32 -22.91
CA MET A 1 -5.53 -12.55 -21.45
C MET A 1 -5.68 -11.21 -20.76
N LYS A 2 -6.79 -10.95 -20.05
CA LYS A 2 -6.96 -9.72 -19.25
C LYS A 2 -6.10 -9.88 -18.00
N THR A 3 -4.95 -9.21 -17.93
CA THR A 3 -4.16 -9.14 -16.70
C THR A 3 -5.00 -8.40 -15.67
N THR A 4 -5.46 -9.07 -14.63
CA THR A 4 -6.23 -8.41 -13.56
C THR A 4 -5.28 -7.44 -12.86
N LYS A 5 -5.40 -6.15 -13.18
CA LYS A 5 -4.61 -5.11 -12.53
C LYS A 5 -5.20 -4.88 -11.15
N ARG A 6 -4.44 -5.24 -10.12
CA ARG A 6 -4.77 -4.95 -8.72
C ARG A 6 -4.06 -3.68 -8.33
N LYS A 7 -4.83 -2.74 -7.80
CA LYS A 7 -4.30 -1.54 -7.18
C LYS A 7 -4.14 -1.78 -5.68
N VAL A 8 -2.92 -1.69 -5.18
CA VAL A 8 -2.58 -1.93 -3.77
C VAL A 8 -2.07 -0.64 -3.16
N LEU A 9 -2.53 -0.32 -1.95
CA LEU A 9 -2.00 0.79 -1.17
C LEU A 9 -0.98 0.26 -0.16
N VAL A 10 0.23 0.79 -0.19
CA VAL A 10 1.25 0.57 0.84
C VAL A 10 1.36 1.80 1.72
N ILE A 11 1.20 1.59 3.03
CA ILE A 11 1.36 2.59 4.07
C ILE A 11 2.73 2.35 4.72
N LEU A 12 3.62 3.33 4.62
CA LEU A 12 4.92 3.30 5.29
C LEU A 12 4.83 4.18 6.54
N SER A 13 4.78 3.55 7.70
CA SER A 13 4.70 4.19 9.01
C SER A 13 5.94 3.85 9.85
N ASN A 14 6.07 4.52 11.00
CA ASN A 14 7.11 4.20 11.97
C ASN A 14 6.48 3.95 13.34
N ARG A 15 6.53 2.70 13.80
CA ARG A 15 6.00 2.32 15.13
C ARG A 15 6.79 2.94 16.27
N LEU A 16 8.10 3.13 16.09
CA LEU A 16 9.03 3.64 17.12
C LEU A 16 9.07 5.17 17.17
N ASN A 17 8.80 5.85 16.05
CA ASN A 17 8.73 7.31 15.99
C ASN A 17 7.42 7.79 15.33
N ARG A 18 6.41 8.07 16.15
CA ARG A 18 5.09 8.54 15.69
C ARG A 18 5.09 9.94 15.07
N LEU A 19 6.15 10.73 15.28
CA LEU A 19 6.29 12.06 14.67
C LEU A 19 6.76 11.98 13.22
N GLN A 20 7.37 10.85 12.81
CA GLN A 20 7.75 10.65 11.42
C GLN A 20 6.50 10.61 10.54
N LYS A 21 6.48 11.44 9.49
CA LYS A 21 5.37 11.51 8.55
C LYS A 21 5.16 10.17 7.83
N VAL A 22 3.95 9.64 7.93
CA VAL A 22 3.49 8.47 7.19
C VAL A 22 3.52 8.75 5.69
N ARG A 23 4.00 7.78 4.91
CA ARG A 23 4.01 7.84 3.45
C ARG A 23 3.03 6.83 2.88
N PHE A 24 2.46 7.19 1.74
CA PHE A 24 1.50 6.36 1.02
C PHE A 24 2.05 6.10 -0.37
N VAL A 25 2.08 4.84 -0.79
CA VAL A 25 2.56 4.44 -2.12
C VAL A 25 1.50 3.57 -2.75
N GLU A 26 1.11 3.94 -3.96
CA GLU A 26 0.19 3.17 -4.78
C GLU A 26 0.96 2.24 -5.70
N LEU A 27 0.58 0.97 -5.71
CA LEU A 27 1.15 -0.06 -6.55
C LEU A 27 0.09 -0.56 -7.55
N ASP A 28 0.44 -0.55 -8.82
CA ASP A 28 -0.29 -1.31 -9.84
C ASP A 28 0.44 -2.64 -10.05
N CYS A 29 -0.19 -3.75 -9.70
CA CYS A 29 0.39 -5.10 -9.78
C CYS A 29 -0.56 -6.10 -10.46
N ASP A 30 -0.01 -7.22 -10.94
CA ASP A 30 -0.82 -8.34 -11.43
C ASP A 30 -1.20 -9.33 -10.32
N ASP A 31 -1.87 -10.41 -10.74
CA ASP A 31 -2.29 -11.47 -9.84
C ASP A 31 -1.14 -12.29 -9.24
N LYS A 32 0.04 -12.25 -9.86
CA LYS A 32 1.25 -12.97 -9.46
C LYS A 32 2.15 -12.14 -8.54
N GLY A 33 1.82 -10.87 -8.32
CA GLY A 33 2.61 -9.95 -7.50
C GLY A 33 3.68 -9.20 -8.26
N ASN A 34 3.70 -9.26 -9.61
CA ASN A 34 4.59 -8.40 -10.39
C ASN A 34 4.09 -6.97 -10.33
N ILE A 35 4.96 -6.06 -9.89
CA ILE A 35 4.69 -4.62 -9.80
C ILE A 35 5.01 -3.99 -11.16
N PHE A 36 4.03 -3.33 -11.76
CA PHE A 36 4.22 -2.59 -13.01
C PHE A 36 4.51 -1.11 -12.79
N LYS A 37 3.98 -0.55 -11.70
CA LYS A 37 4.12 0.87 -11.39
C LYS A 37 4.06 1.12 -9.90
N GLU A 38 4.97 1.95 -9.42
CA GLU A 38 4.95 2.51 -8.08
C GLU A 38 4.70 4.02 -8.18
N THR A 39 3.71 4.53 -7.43
CA THR A 39 3.37 5.95 -7.42
C THR A 39 3.33 6.46 -5.98
N PRO A 40 4.30 7.27 -5.54
CA PRO A 40 4.25 7.89 -4.22
C PRO A 40 3.12 8.94 -4.19
N LEU A 41 2.28 8.87 -3.17
CA LEU A 41 1.16 9.78 -2.97
C LEU A 41 1.54 10.88 -1.98
N ARG A 42 1.09 12.10 -2.26
CA ARG A 42 1.34 13.27 -1.41
C ARG A 42 0.58 13.24 -0.08
N ALA A 43 -0.54 12.51 -0.03
CA ALA A 43 -1.43 12.41 1.11
C ALA A 43 -2.18 11.06 1.12
N GLN A 44 -2.85 10.77 2.23
CA GLN A 44 -3.70 9.58 2.35
C GLN A 44 -4.84 9.65 1.32
N PRO A 45 -5.10 8.55 0.58
CA PRO A 45 -6.28 8.44 -0.27
C PRO A 45 -7.58 8.60 0.53
N ARG A 46 -8.63 9.12 -0.12
CA ARG A 46 -9.94 9.33 0.52
C ARG A 46 -11.00 8.32 0.10
N LYS A 47 -10.74 7.51 -0.94
CA LYS A 47 -11.72 6.61 -1.55
C LYS A 47 -11.33 5.15 -1.35
N PRO A 48 -12.30 4.24 -1.10
CA PRO A 48 -12.06 2.80 -0.99
C PRO A 48 -11.87 2.13 -2.35
N ILE A 49 -10.76 2.43 -3.03
CA ILE A 49 -10.49 1.95 -4.40
C ILE A 49 -9.45 0.83 -4.48
N TYR A 50 -8.81 0.49 -3.36
CA TYR A 50 -7.68 -0.44 -3.37
C TYR A 50 -8.15 -1.87 -3.21
N ALA A 51 -7.63 -2.78 -4.03
CA ALA A 51 -7.86 -4.21 -3.86
C ALA A 51 -7.32 -4.71 -2.52
N GLU A 52 -6.16 -4.18 -2.10
CA GLU A 52 -5.50 -4.53 -0.86
C GLU A 52 -4.85 -3.29 -0.24
N VAL A 53 -4.75 -3.30 1.09
CA VAL A 53 -4.01 -2.28 1.85
C VAL A 53 -2.96 -3.01 2.69
N TRP A 54 -1.72 -2.55 2.60
CA TRP A 54 -0.55 -3.16 3.23
C TRP A 54 0.14 -2.08 4.06
N GLU A 55 0.68 -2.43 5.22
CA GLU A 55 1.44 -1.51 6.08
C GLU A 55 2.82 -2.10 6.41
N ASN A 56 3.85 -1.26 6.33
CA ASN A 56 5.15 -1.51 6.95
C ASN A 56 5.38 -0.45 8.02
N ASP A 57 5.72 -0.88 9.24
CA ASP A 57 5.86 -0.04 10.42
C ASP A 57 7.32 0.14 10.88
N ASP A 58 8.29 -0.18 10.00
CA ASP A 58 9.74 -0.15 10.28
C ASP A 58 10.36 1.27 10.18
N GLY A 59 9.58 2.27 9.75
CA GLY A 59 10.06 3.65 9.57
C GLY A 59 10.89 3.89 8.31
N LYS A 60 10.89 2.95 7.37
CA LYS A 60 11.54 3.09 6.07
C LYS A 60 10.74 4.02 5.16
N THR A 61 11.43 4.63 4.20
CA THR A 61 10.87 5.66 3.31
C THR A 61 10.56 5.18 1.91
N SER A 62 10.98 3.95 1.57
CA SER A 62 10.87 3.31 0.27
C SER A 62 10.53 1.83 0.44
N ILE A 63 9.73 1.28 -0.47
CA ILE A 63 9.26 -0.12 -0.44
C ILE A 63 10.45 -1.11 -0.53
N SER A 64 11.43 -0.81 -1.39
CA SER A 64 12.63 -1.64 -1.57
C SER A 64 13.51 -1.76 -0.32
N SER A 65 13.38 -0.84 0.64
CA SER A 65 14.09 -0.90 1.93
C SER A 65 13.33 -1.65 3.02
N CYS A 66 12.08 -2.04 2.76
CA CYS A 66 11.24 -2.76 3.71
C CYS A 66 11.44 -4.27 3.55
N THR A 67 11.40 -5.00 4.67
CA THR A 67 11.60 -6.47 4.66
C THR A 67 10.31 -7.25 4.88
N ARG A 68 9.30 -6.63 5.51
CA ARG A 68 8.03 -7.27 5.83
C ARG A 68 6.87 -6.29 5.65
N PHE A 69 5.75 -6.81 5.17
CA PHE A 69 4.53 -6.04 5.07
C PHE A 69 3.38 -6.79 5.73
N LYS A 70 2.51 -6.07 6.40
CA LYS A 70 1.30 -6.61 7.04
C LYS A 70 0.10 -6.19 6.21
N ARG A 71 -0.66 -7.16 5.68
CA ARG A 71 -1.93 -6.86 5.02
C ARG A 71 -2.97 -6.42 6.04
N LYS A 72 -3.67 -5.32 5.76
CA LYS A 72 -4.75 -4.76 6.55
C LYS A 72 -6.09 -5.16 5.95
N TYR A 73 -6.69 -6.20 6.50
CA TYR A 73 -8.02 -6.66 6.13
C TYR A 73 -9.09 -5.74 6.68
N GLY A 74 -10.13 -5.46 5.89
CA GLY A 74 -11.25 -4.59 6.30
C GLY A 74 -10.85 -3.12 6.43
N HIS A 75 -9.72 -2.71 5.84
CA HIS A 75 -9.26 -1.33 5.90
C HIS A 75 -10.28 -0.40 5.19
N PRO A 76 -10.55 0.82 5.70
CA PRO A 76 -11.52 1.75 5.08
C PRO A 76 -11.20 2.16 3.64
N LEU A 77 -9.94 1.99 3.21
CA LEU A 77 -9.50 2.25 1.83
C LEU A 77 -9.51 1.00 0.95
N GLN A 78 -9.76 -0.18 1.54
CA GLN A 78 -9.96 -1.41 0.78
C GLN A 78 -11.34 -1.34 0.13
N LYS A 79 -11.41 -1.71 -1.15
CA LYS A 79 -12.66 -1.82 -1.88
C LYS A 79 -13.60 -2.79 -1.17
N PRO A 80 -14.91 -2.49 -1.05
CA PRO A 80 -15.87 -3.42 -0.54
C PRO A 80 -15.82 -4.70 -1.37
N LYS A 81 -15.89 -5.86 -0.70
CA LYS A 81 -16.10 -7.11 -1.40
C LYS A 81 -17.56 -7.11 -1.87
N ALA A 82 -17.76 -7.09 -3.18
CA ALA A 82 -19.08 -7.30 -3.78
C ALA A 82 -19.54 -8.74 -3.53
#